data_AF-A0A839HHJ2-F1
#
_entry.id   AF-A0A839HHJ2-F1
#
_cell.length_a   1.000
_cell.length_b   1.000
_cell.length_c   1.000
_cell.angle_alpha   90.00
_cell.angle_beta   90.00
_cell.angle_gamma   90.00
#
_symmetry.space_group_name_H-M   'P 1'
#
loop_
_entity.id
_entity.type
_entity.pdbx_description
1 polymer ?
#
loop_
_entity_poly.entity_id
_entity_poly.type
_entity_poly.pdbx_seq_one_letter_code
_entity_poly.pdbx_strand_id
1 'polypeptide(L)'
;MTAFQATPKAGAAPGLALRRSGQALIRPIALFLKDAGQGLLEVCHNSFALLGLGVVAASLFLAGRPELRASLELRALGWLQVRQDLRSEADPNVTVALAELGAAERVTAADPGSLTRQQAAIAQWLSRRYRVAPEPVSRLVQEAWEVGRRANLDPTLILAVIAIESRFNPFAQSPVGAQGLMQVMTRVHDEKYENFGGTLAALDPLANLRVGVQVLKEAIDRSGSVEGGLKHYVGAANLETDGGYASKVLSEQSMLQRVAGGRQVTLLSPHALPPRRTPAPAGGAASAGGSRPTGSQPQNSPADGSEGSEGSRSITLLMPLQSPPMAVLQQLASSR
;
A
#
# COMPACT_ATOMS: atom_id res chain seq x y z
N MET A 1 5.93 -86.33 -50.18
CA MET A 1 7.38 -86.14 -50.34
C MET A 1 7.57 -84.78 -50.98
N THR A 2 8.24 -83.76 -50.46
CA THR A 2 9.16 -83.58 -49.32
C THR A 2 9.29 -82.04 -49.21
N ALA A 3 8.91 -81.40 -48.10
CA ALA A 3 9.77 -80.96 -46.99
C ALA A 3 9.90 -79.44 -46.89
N PHE A 4 9.67 -79.02 -45.65
CA PHE A 4 10.01 -77.77 -44.98
C PHE A 4 11.52 -77.51 -44.99
N GLN A 5 11.94 -76.24 -45.12
CA GLN A 5 13.13 -75.73 -44.43
C GLN A 5 13.08 -74.21 -44.23
N ALA A 6 13.55 -73.80 -43.05
CA ALA A 6 13.57 -72.45 -42.52
C ALA A 6 14.91 -71.73 -42.77
N THR A 7 14.85 -70.40 -42.58
CA THR A 7 15.84 -69.30 -42.69
C THR A 7 17.19 -69.48 -41.94
N PRO A 8 18.27 -68.65 -42.11
CA PRO A 8 18.35 -67.29 -41.48
C PRO A 8 19.31 -66.21 -42.08
N LYS A 9 19.15 -64.95 -41.58
CA LYS A 9 20.13 -63.82 -41.37
C LYS A 9 20.87 -63.19 -42.58
N ALA A 10 21.24 -61.90 -42.65
CA ALA A 10 21.11 -60.69 -41.82
C ALA A 10 21.63 -59.46 -42.62
N GLY A 11 21.18 -58.25 -42.26
CA GLY A 11 22.06 -57.06 -42.23
C GLY A 11 21.88 -55.98 -43.31
N ALA A 12 21.21 -54.87 -42.95
CA ALA A 12 21.70 -53.47 -43.06
C ALA A 12 20.53 -52.48 -43.13
N ALA A 13 20.25 -51.79 -42.03
CA ALA A 13 19.74 -50.40 -42.07
C ALA A 13 20.97 -49.48 -42.15
N PRO A 14 20.92 -48.24 -42.70
CA PRO A 14 20.37 -47.16 -41.88
C PRO A 14 19.77 -45.95 -42.64
N GLY A 15 19.10 -45.10 -41.87
CA GLY A 15 18.35 -43.94 -42.32
C GLY A 15 19.16 -42.78 -42.92
N LEU A 16 18.71 -42.33 -44.10
CA LEU A 16 19.15 -41.07 -44.73
C LEU A 16 18.03 -40.28 -45.42
N ALA A 17 16.78 -40.75 -45.37
CA ALA A 17 15.67 -40.12 -46.09
C ALA A 17 14.96 -38.98 -45.33
N LEU A 18 15.25 -38.75 -44.05
CA LEU A 18 14.46 -37.84 -43.19
C LEU A 18 15.15 -36.53 -42.80
N ARG A 19 16.27 -36.15 -43.45
CA ARG A 19 16.98 -34.88 -43.15
C ARG A 19 16.91 -33.82 -44.25
N ARG A 20 16.38 -34.11 -45.44
CA ARG A 20 16.27 -33.13 -46.53
C ARG A 20 14.94 -32.35 -46.56
N SER A 21 13.89 -32.83 -45.91
CA SER A 21 12.55 -32.20 -45.99
C SER A 21 12.33 -31.04 -45.03
N GLY A 22 13.13 -30.91 -43.96
CA GLY A 22 13.00 -29.81 -42.98
C GLY A 22 13.56 -28.47 -43.46
N GLN A 23 14.53 -28.47 -44.37
CA GLN A 23 15.18 -27.23 -44.85
C GLN A 23 14.39 -26.53 -45.97
N ALA A 24 13.48 -27.23 -46.64
CA ALA A 24 12.68 -26.68 -47.74
C ALA A 24 11.51 -25.80 -47.27
N LEU A 25 11.00 -26.02 -46.05
CA LEU A 25 9.87 -25.27 -45.47
C LEU A 25 10.32 -24.04 -44.65
N ILE A 26 11.50 -24.08 -44.04
CA ILE A 26 11.98 -23.00 -43.15
C ILE A 26 12.43 -21.76 -43.95
N ARG A 27 13.02 -21.98 -45.14
CA ARG A 27 13.53 -20.91 -46.01
C ARG A 27 12.45 -19.93 -46.52
N PRO A 28 11.30 -20.38 -47.04
CA PRO A 28 10.24 -19.47 -47.47
C PRO A 28 9.56 -18.73 -46.31
N ILE A 29 9.42 -19.37 -45.13
CA ILE A 29 8.84 -18.73 -43.93
C ILE A 29 9.76 -17.63 -43.40
N ALA A 30 11.07 -17.86 -43.37
CA ALA A 30 12.04 -16.86 -42.94
C ALA A 30 12.11 -15.65 -43.88
N LEU A 31 11.95 -15.87 -45.20
CA LEU A 31 11.88 -14.78 -46.18
C LEU A 31 10.58 -13.97 -46.01
N PHE A 32 9.44 -14.64 -45.83
CA PHE A 32 8.17 -13.97 -45.56
C PHE A 32 8.21 -13.13 -44.26
N LEU A 33 8.81 -13.64 -43.18
CA LEU A 33 8.98 -12.88 -41.95
C LEU A 33 9.92 -11.68 -42.12
N LYS A 34 10.99 -11.84 -42.91
CA LYS A 34 11.93 -10.75 -43.18
C LYS A 34 11.29 -9.66 -44.03
N ASP A 35 10.53 -10.03 -45.06
CA ASP A 35 9.82 -9.10 -45.94
C ASP A 35 8.66 -8.40 -45.20
N ALA A 36 7.91 -9.13 -44.37
CA ALA A 36 6.84 -8.56 -43.53
C ALA A 36 7.41 -7.62 -42.43
N GLY A 37 8.55 -7.96 -41.84
CA GLY A 37 9.23 -7.13 -40.85
C GLY A 37 9.80 -5.84 -41.44
N GLN A 38 10.36 -5.90 -42.65
CA GLN A 38 10.83 -4.72 -43.37
C GLN A 38 9.67 -3.80 -43.77
N GLY A 39 8.58 -4.36 -44.29
CA GLY A 39 7.37 -3.58 -44.62
C GLY A 39 6.72 -2.92 -43.40
N LEU A 40 6.69 -3.59 -42.25
CA LEU A 40 6.14 -3.02 -41.01
C LEU A 40 6.99 -1.85 -40.49
N LEU A 41 8.32 -1.97 -40.51
CA LEU A 41 9.21 -0.89 -40.08
C LEU A 41 9.09 0.35 -40.97
N GLU A 42 8.93 0.15 -42.28
CA GLU A 42 8.76 1.26 -43.23
C GLU A 42 7.40 1.94 -43.05
N VAL A 43 6.33 1.18 -42.79
CA VAL A 43 5.01 1.74 -42.44
C VAL A 43 5.04 2.47 -41.10
N CYS A 44 5.72 1.94 -40.07
CA CYS A 44 5.87 2.63 -38.78
C CYS A 44 6.65 3.93 -38.95
N HIS A 45 7.78 3.90 -39.66
CA HIS A 45 8.62 5.08 -39.86
C HIS A 45 7.89 6.18 -40.64
N ASN A 46 7.19 5.82 -41.72
CA ASN A 46 6.43 6.79 -42.50
C ASN A 46 5.22 7.33 -41.72
N SER A 47 4.59 6.50 -40.87
CA SER A 47 3.54 6.94 -39.95
C SER A 47 4.06 7.93 -38.90
N PHE A 48 5.26 7.69 -38.35
CA PHE A 48 5.90 8.65 -37.43
C PHE A 48 6.30 9.95 -38.12
N ALA A 49 6.75 9.90 -39.37
CA ALA A 49 7.05 11.10 -40.16
C ALA A 49 5.79 11.94 -40.42
N LEU A 50 4.67 11.29 -40.79
CA LEU A 50 3.38 11.96 -40.98
C LEU A 50 2.83 12.55 -39.68
N LEU A 51 2.96 11.84 -38.56
CA LEU A 51 2.60 12.37 -37.23
C LEU A 51 3.47 13.58 -36.86
N GLY A 52 4.79 13.50 -37.07
CA GLY A 52 5.72 14.60 -36.82
C GLY A 52 5.39 15.84 -37.67
N LEU A 53 5.10 15.64 -38.96
CA LEU A 53 4.66 16.73 -39.85
C LEU A 53 3.34 17.35 -39.38
N GLY A 54 2.38 16.52 -38.92
CA GLY A 54 1.13 16.99 -38.34
C GLY A 54 1.32 17.86 -37.10
N VAL A 55 2.24 17.47 -36.20
CA VAL A 55 2.59 18.27 -35.01
C VAL A 55 3.23 19.59 -35.39
N VAL A 56 4.14 19.61 -36.36
CA VAL A 56 4.78 20.85 -36.85
C VAL A 56 3.75 21.78 -37.50
N ALA A 57 2.87 21.24 -38.34
CA ALA A 57 1.80 22.02 -38.97
C ALA A 57 0.83 22.60 -37.93
N ALA A 58 0.43 21.81 -36.93
CA ALA A 58 -0.41 22.28 -35.83
C ALA A 58 0.28 23.36 -34.99
N SER A 59 1.59 23.22 -34.73
CA SER A 59 2.38 24.21 -33.99
C SER A 59 2.47 25.55 -34.72
N LEU A 60 2.71 25.51 -36.03
CA LEU A 60 2.72 26.71 -36.90
C LEU A 60 1.33 27.35 -37.01
N PHE A 61 0.27 26.54 -37.11
CA PHE A 61 -1.11 27.03 -37.13
C PHE A 61 -1.48 27.72 -35.81
N LEU A 62 -1.13 27.13 -34.68
CA LEU A 62 -1.32 27.75 -33.37
C LEU A 62 -0.48 29.03 -33.25
N ALA A 63 0.70 29.08 -33.88
CA ALA A 63 1.54 30.28 -33.95
C ALA A 63 0.95 31.46 -34.69
N GLY A 64 0.17 31.21 -35.74
CA GLY A 64 -0.53 32.27 -36.45
C GLY A 64 -1.82 32.76 -35.77
N ARG A 65 -2.27 32.15 -34.66
CA ARG A 65 -3.59 32.39 -34.06
C ARG A 65 -3.49 32.84 -32.59
N PRO A 66 -3.13 34.12 -32.32
CA PRO A 66 -2.94 34.62 -30.96
C PRO A 66 -4.20 34.48 -30.08
N GLU A 67 -5.39 34.66 -30.64
CA GLU A 67 -6.65 34.55 -29.88
C GLU A 67 -6.97 33.11 -29.44
N LEU A 68 -6.64 32.12 -30.29
CA LEU A 68 -6.82 30.72 -29.92
C LEU A 68 -5.85 30.33 -28.80
N ARG A 69 -4.61 30.83 -28.84
CA ARG A 69 -3.62 30.63 -27.77
C ARG A 69 -4.11 31.20 -26.45
N ALA A 70 -4.54 32.46 -26.44
CA ALA A 70 -5.05 33.11 -25.24
C ALA A 70 -6.27 32.39 -24.67
N SER A 71 -7.19 31.96 -25.54
CA SER A 71 -8.39 31.20 -25.12
C SER A 71 -8.05 29.82 -24.55
N LEU A 72 -7.05 29.14 -25.13
CA LEU A 72 -6.54 27.86 -24.63
C LEU A 72 -5.85 28.03 -23.28
N GLU A 73 -5.04 29.09 -23.13
CA GLU A 73 -4.35 29.42 -21.89
C GLU A 73 -5.33 29.73 -20.76
N LEU A 74 -6.31 30.61 -21.00
CA LEU A 74 -7.35 30.93 -20.02
C LEU A 74 -8.17 29.70 -19.60
N ARG A 75 -8.51 28.83 -20.55
CA ARG A 75 -9.22 27.57 -20.24
C ARG A 75 -8.35 26.59 -19.47
N ALA A 76 -7.08 26.46 -19.85
CA ALA A 76 -6.13 25.58 -19.18
C ALA A 76 -5.86 26.06 -17.74
N LEU A 77 -5.61 27.36 -17.56
CA LEU A 77 -5.42 27.97 -16.26
C LEU A 77 -6.69 27.88 -15.40
N GLY A 78 -7.87 28.19 -15.96
CA GLY A 78 -9.13 28.07 -15.24
C GLY A 78 -9.44 26.63 -14.82
N TRP A 79 -9.20 25.65 -15.69
CA TRP A 79 -9.35 24.23 -15.34
C TRP A 79 -8.34 23.78 -14.28
N LEU A 80 -7.10 24.27 -14.34
CA LEU A 80 -6.06 23.99 -13.35
C LEU A 80 -6.43 24.62 -12.00
N GLN A 81 -6.92 25.85 -12.01
CA GLN A 81 -7.38 26.58 -10.83
C GLN A 81 -8.54 25.87 -10.15
N VAL A 82 -9.58 25.46 -10.89
CA VAL A 82 -10.69 24.68 -10.33
C VAL A 82 -10.20 23.41 -9.66
N ARG A 83 -9.23 22.71 -10.27
CA ARG A 83 -8.62 21.52 -9.67
C ARG A 83 -7.76 21.86 -8.45
N GLN A 84 -7.12 23.02 -8.43
CA GLN A 84 -6.34 23.50 -7.29
C GLN A 84 -7.24 23.95 -6.13
N ASP A 85 -8.37 24.55 -6.43
CA ASP A 85 -9.37 24.98 -5.44
C ASP A 85 -10.04 23.77 -4.79
N LEU A 86 -10.45 22.77 -5.59
CA LEU A 86 -10.93 21.48 -5.08
C LEU A 86 -9.90 20.74 -4.21
N ARG A 87 -8.60 20.90 -4.49
CA ARG A 87 -7.52 20.38 -3.63
C ARG A 87 -7.34 21.19 -2.34
N SER A 88 -7.67 22.47 -2.36
CA SER A 88 -7.51 23.39 -1.22
C SER A 88 -8.68 23.31 -0.22
N GLU A 89 -9.86 22.89 -0.66
CA GLU A 89 -11.03 22.67 0.21
C GLU A 89 -10.90 21.42 1.11
N ALA A 90 -10.00 20.48 0.79
CA ALA A 90 -9.69 19.30 1.60
C ALA A 90 -8.62 19.61 2.67
N ASP A 91 -9.09 20.10 3.82
CA ASP A 91 -8.37 20.38 5.08
C ASP A 91 -7.00 21.14 4.93
N PRO A 92 -6.95 22.48 5.03
CA PRO A 92 -6.18 23.26 4.06
C PRO A 92 -4.68 23.47 4.37
N ASN A 93 -4.23 23.24 5.61
CA ASN A 93 -2.90 23.73 6.03
C ASN A 93 -1.81 22.66 6.11
N VAL A 94 -2.16 21.40 6.38
CA VAL A 94 -1.16 20.32 6.52
C VAL A 94 -1.03 19.55 5.21
N THR A 95 -2.13 19.25 4.53
CA THR A 95 -2.15 18.44 3.31
C THR A 95 -1.34 19.08 2.17
N VAL A 96 -1.63 20.34 1.87
CA VAL A 96 -0.95 21.13 0.84
C VAL A 96 0.50 21.38 1.23
N ALA A 97 0.77 21.79 2.47
CA ALA A 97 2.12 22.03 2.94
C ALA A 97 2.97 20.75 2.87
N LEU A 98 2.42 19.57 3.16
CA LEU A 98 3.13 18.30 3.02
C LEU A 98 3.29 17.89 1.56
N ALA A 99 2.31 18.14 0.69
CA ALA A 99 2.42 17.89 -0.74
C ALA A 99 3.49 18.74 -1.44
N GLU A 100 3.62 20.02 -1.06
CA GLU A 100 4.65 20.93 -1.58
C GLU A 100 6.08 20.45 -1.27
N LEU A 101 6.30 19.82 -0.11
CA LEU A 101 7.60 19.18 0.19
C LEU A 101 7.93 18.08 -0.85
N GLY A 102 6.93 17.35 -1.34
CA GLY A 102 7.11 16.32 -2.36
C GLY A 102 7.46 16.86 -3.74
N ALA A 103 6.89 18.00 -4.09
CA ALA A 103 7.24 18.68 -5.33
C ALA A 103 8.69 19.22 -5.29
N ALA A 104 9.09 19.80 -4.16
CA ALA A 104 10.42 20.37 -3.98
C ALA A 104 11.53 19.30 -3.88
N GLU A 105 11.26 18.18 -3.21
CA GLU A 105 12.30 17.20 -2.87
C GLU A 105 12.54 16.13 -3.94
N ARG A 106 11.60 15.89 -4.88
CA ARG A 106 11.88 15.04 -6.07
C ARG A 106 13.09 15.53 -6.89
N VAL A 107 13.56 16.75 -6.64
CA VAL A 107 14.71 17.37 -7.33
C VAL A 107 16.01 17.31 -6.50
N THR A 108 15.99 16.96 -5.21
CA THR A 108 17.18 17.01 -4.35
C THR A 108 17.32 15.78 -3.45
N ALA A 109 18.27 14.90 -3.79
CA ALA A 109 18.77 13.87 -2.88
C ALA A 109 19.50 14.55 -1.71
N ALA A 110 18.87 14.68 -0.54
CA ALA A 110 19.51 15.44 0.53
C ALA A 110 20.75 14.75 1.12
N ASP A 111 21.65 15.63 1.53
CA ASP A 111 22.98 15.36 2.03
C ASP A 111 22.91 14.84 3.50
N PRO A 112 23.54 13.70 3.81
CA PRO A 112 23.67 13.19 5.19
C PRO A 112 24.43 14.15 6.14
N GLY A 113 25.09 15.19 5.63
CA GLY A 113 25.76 16.23 6.42
C GLY A 113 24.84 17.22 7.16
N SER A 114 23.53 17.23 6.90
CA SER A 114 22.60 18.22 7.48
C SER A 114 21.92 17.82 8.80
N LEU A 115 22.27 16.65 9.37
CA LEU A 115 21.61 16.12 10.57
C LEU A 115 22.09 16.83 11.85
N THR A 116 21.14 17.21 12.70
CA THR A 116 21.44 17.59 14.08
C THR A 116 21.99 16.40 14.88
N ARG A 117 22.72 16.65 15.97
CA ARG A 117 23.25 15.59 16.85
C ARG A 117 22.14 14.63 17.34
N GLN A 118 20.97 15.17 17.65
CA GLN A 118 19.80 14.40 18.08
C GLN A 118 19.30 13.47 16.97
N GLN A 119 19.14 14.00 15.76
CA GLN A 119 18.71 13.24 14.58
C GLN A 119 19.71 12.14 14.23
N ALA A 120 21.01 12.43 14.26
CA ALA A 120 22.06 11.45 13.99
C ALA A 120 22.06 10.30 15.02
N ALA A 121 21.87 10.59 16.31
CA ALA A 121 21.79 9.57 17.35
C ALA A 121 20.59 8.63 17.13
N ILE A 122 19.43 9.19 16.79
CA ILE A 122 18.22 8.42 16.47
C ILE A 122 18.43 7.58 15.20
N ALA A 123 18.97 8.17 14.14
CA ALA A 123 19.21 7.45 12.89
C ALA A 123 20.15 6.24 13.08
N GLN A 124 21.25 6.42 13.83
CA GLN A 124 22.17 5.32 14.14
C GLN A 124 21.52 4.23 15.02
N TRP A 125 20.68 4.62 15.97
CA TRP A 125 19.97 3.66 16.83
C TRP A 125 18.94 2.85 16.04
N LEU A 126 18.13 3.53 15.23
CA LEU A 126 17.12 2.91 14.35
C LEU A 126 17.77 1.97 13.34
N SER A 127 18.84 2.41 12.69
CA SER A 127 19.61 1.59 11.74
C SER A 127 20.06 0.27 12.36
N ARG A 128 20.58 0.30 13.59
CA ARG A 128 21.02 -0.90 14.32
C ARG A 128 19.85 -1.78 14.77
N ARG A 129 18.78 -1.20 15.30
CA ARG A 129 17.61 -1.93 15.84
C ARG A 129 16.80 -2.63 14.74
N TYR A 130 16.58 -1.94 13.63
CA TYR A 130 15.73 -2.42 12.53
C TYR A 130 16.52 -3.00 11.34
N ARG A 131 17.86 -2.99 11.41
CA ARG A 131 18.76 -3.50 10.36
C ARG A 131 18.54 -2.82 9.01
N VAL A 132 18.31 -1.51 9.05
CA VAL A 132 18.17 -0.67 7.85
C VAL A 132 19.43 0.18 7.71
N ALA A 133 19.87 0.43 6.47
CA ALA A 133 21.03 1.27 6.22
C ALA A 133 20.86 2.67 6.86
N PRO A 134 21.94 3.27 7.37
CA PRO A 134 21.86 4.56 8.05
C PRO A 134 21.45 5.70 7.12
N GLU A 135 21.73 5.63 5.82
CA GLU A 135 21.42 6.71 4.86
C GLU A 135 19.91 6.86 4.63
N PRO A 136 19.14 5.80 4.27
CA PRO A 136 17.68 5.91 4.15
C PRO A 136 17.00 6.32 5.46
N VAL A 137 17.45 5.77 6.59
CA VAL A 137 16.90 6.12 7.91
C VAL A 137 17.16 7.58 8.23
N SER A 138 18.34 8.10 7.91
CA SER A 138 18.68 9.51 8.12
C SER A 138 17.75 10.44 7.35
N ARG A 139 17.40 10.09 6.10
CA ARG A 139 16.46 10.86 5.29
C ARG A 139 15.05 10.82 5.88
N LEU A 140 14.59 9.64 6.33
CA LEU A 140 13.30 9.51 7.03
C LEU A 140 13.25 10.30 8.35
N VAL A 141 14.36 10.36 9.07
CA VAL A 141 14.52 11.16 10.29
C VAL A 141 14.43 12.65 9.97
N GLN A 142 15.12 13.15 8.95
CA GLN A 142 14.99 14.55 8.52
C GLN A 142 13.53 14.87 8.18
N GLU A 143 12.92 14.01 7.36
CA GLU A 143 11.55 14.17 6.91
C GLU A 143 10.57 14.19 8.08
N ALA A 144 10.70 13.27 9.04
CA ALA A 144 9.85 13.24 10.23
C ALA A 144 9.89 14.55 11.03
N TRP A 145 11.05 15.23 11.09
CA TRP A 145 11.17 16.55 11.74
C TRP A 145 10.47 17.65 10.95
N GLU A 146 10.65 17.67 9.63
CA GLU A 146 10.03 18.69 8.78
C GLU A 146 8.50 18.58 8.77
N VAL A 147 8.02 17.36 8.58
CA VAL A 147 6.59 17.02 8.56
C VAL A 147 5.99 17.17 9.94
N GLY A 148 6.67 16.69 10.99
CA GLY A 148 6.21 16.83 12.38
C GLY A 148 6.04 18.28 12.79
N ARG A 149 6.97 19.17 12.41
CA ARG A 149 6.84 20.62 12.66
C ARG A 149 5.60 21.22 11.98
N ARG A 150 5.29 20.83 10.75
CA ARG A 150 4.11 21.35 10.00
C ARG A 150 2.80 20.80 10.56
N ALA A 151 2.79 19.52 10.93
CA ALA A 151 1.61 18.85 11.49
C ALA A 151 1.45 19.09 13.01
N ASN A 152 2.37 19.81 13.65
CA ASN A 152 2.45 19.96 15.12
C ASN A 152 2.46 18.61 15.86
N LEU A 153 3.23 17.66 15.35
CA LEU A 153 3.43 16.33 15.93
C LEU A 153 4.89 16.11 16.29
N ASP A 154 5.13 15.41 17.40
CA ASP A 154 6.48 15.04 17.82
C ASP A 154 7.11 14.09 16.78
N PRO A 155 8.28 14.40 16.21
CA PRO A 155 8.95 13.52 15.24
C PRO A 155 9.25 12.13 15.81
N THR A 156 9.47 12.00 17.12
CA THR A 156 9.67 10.69 17.77
C THR A 156 8.41 9.85 17.78
N LEU A 157 7.22 10.46 17.83
CA LEU A 157 5.94 9.75 17.69
C LEU A 157 5.78 9.20 16.28
N ILE A 158 6.07 10.02 15.26
CA ILE A 158 5.99 9.63 13.85
C ILE A 158 6.92 8.43 13.59
N LEU A 159 8.17 8.52 14.04
CA LEU A 159 9.15 7.44 13.90
C LEU A 159 8.75 6.18 14.68
N ALA A 160 8.11 6.32 15.84
CA ALA A 160 7.58 5.19 16.61
C ALA A 160 6.43 4.49 15.88
N VAL A 161 5.53 5.23 15.24
CA VAL A 161 4.46 4.65 14.40
C VAL A 161 5.09 3.86 13.24
N ILE A 162 6.01 4.47 12.49
CA ILE A 162 6.74 3.79 11.39
C ILE A 162 7.39 2.47 11.88
N ALA A 163 7.99 2.51 13.06
CA ALA A 163 8.66 1.37 13.65
C ALA A 163 7.71 0.20 13.94
N ILE A 164 6.50 0.48 14.41
CA ILE A 164 5.47 -0.52 14.71
C ILE A 164 4.77 -1.01 13.42
N GLU A 165 4.53 -0.12 12.46
CA GLU A 165 3.80 -0.43 11.24
C GLU A 165 4.59 -1.29 10.26
N SER A 166 5.81 -0.86 9.92
CA SER A 166 6.60 -1.50 8.85
C SER A 166 7.99 -1.92 9.28
N ARG A 167 8.42 -1.56 10.49
CA ARG A 167 9.81 -1.73 10.94
C ARG A 167 10.80 -1.04 9.98
N PHE A 168 10.42 0.12 9.45
CA PHE A 168 11.18 0.88 8.44
C PHE A 168 11.35 0.16 7.08
N ASN A 169 10.45 -0.76 6.74
CA ASN A 169 10.42 -1.38 5.41
C ASN A 169 9.48 -0.60 4.47
N PRO A 170 10.00 0.11 3.45
CA PRO A 170 9.17 0.89 2.54
C PRO A 170 8.32 0.03 1.59
N PHE A 171 8.62 -1.26 1.46
CA PHE A 171 7.88 -2.19 0.61
C PHE A 171 6.96 -3.11 1.42
N ALA A 172 6.69 -2.78 2.68
CA ALA A 172 5.78 -3.55 3.51
C ALA A 172 4.35 -3.52 2.92
N GLN A 173 3.72 -4.69 2.81
CA GLN A 173 2.35 -4.82 2.34
C GLN A 173 1.58 -5.80 3.23
N SER A 174 0.39 -5.39 3.68
CA SER A 174 -0.48 -6.24 4.48
C SER A 174 -1.48 -7.01 3.61
N PRO A 175 -2.03 -8.14 4.11
CA PRO A 175 -3.08 -8.90 3.42
C PRO A 175 -4.35 -8.09 3.14
N VAL A 176 -4.62 -7.08 3.96
CA VAL A 176 -5.80 -6.20 3.86
C VAL A 176 -5.56 -4.98 2.97
N GLY A 177 -4.37 -4.87 2.35
CA GLY A 177 -4.07 -3.84 1.36
C GLY A 177 -3.44 -2.56 1.90
N ALA A 178 -2.98 -2.55 3.16
CA ALA A 178 -2.12 -1.47 3.65
C ALA A 178 -0.72 -1.57 3.01
N GLN A 179 -0.12 -0.44 2.67
CA GLN A 179 1.14 -0.40 1.92
C GLN A 179 2.10 0.65 2.48
N GLY A 180 3.39 0.33 2.38
CA GLY A 180 4.49 1.26 2.63
C GLY A 180 4.85 1.44 4.10
N LEU A 181 5.61 2.51 4.35
CA LEU A 181 6.33 2.76 5.59
C LEU A 181 5.43 2.92 6.83
N MET A 182 4.28 3.59 6.67
CA MET A 182 3.30 3.83 7.73
C MET A 182 2.04 2.96 7.59
N GLN A 183 2.06 1.97 6.68
CA GLN A 183 0.93 1.05 6.43
C GLN A 183 -0.42 1.78 6.23
N VAL A 184 -0.42 2.82 5.40
CA VAL A 184 -1.64 3.55 5.07
C VAL A 184 -2.46 2.72 4.07
N MET A 185 -3.78 2.64 4.28
CA MET A 185 -4.69 2.00 3.34
C MET A 185 -4.89 2.89 2.10
N THR A 186 -4.22 2.55 1.01
CA THR A 186 -4.29 3.30 -0.25
C THR A 186 -5.73 3.41 -0.77
N ARG A 187 -6.48 2.31 -0.80
CA ARG A 187 -7.90 2.29 -1.24
C ARG A 187 -8.86 3.20 -0.48
N VAL A 188 -8.53 3.55 0.78
CA VAL A 188 -9.38 4.41 1.63
C VAL A 188 -8.92 5.86 1.56
N HIS A 189 -7.70 6.11 1.10
CA HIS A 189 -7.06 7.42 1.08
C HIS A 189 -6.51 7.78 -0.31
N ASP A 190 -7.07 7.22 -1.38
CA ASP A 190 -6.61 7.46 -2.76
C ASP A 190 -6.58 8.96 -3.09
N GLU A 191 -7.57 9.73 -2.61
CA GLU A 191 -7.64 11.19 -2.72
C GLU A 191 -6.42 11.92 -2.12
N LYS A 192 -5.87 11.40 -1.02
CA LYS A 192 -4.67 11.99 -0.37
C LYS A 192 -3.41 11.65 -1.14
N TYR A 193 -3.36 10.47 -1.76
CA TYR A 193 -2.23 10.04 -2.59
C TYR A 193 -2.20 10.71 -3.96
N GLU A 194 -3.33 11.17 -4.50
CA GLU A 194 -3.36 11.94 -5.75
C GLU A 194 -2.41 13.14 -5.71
N ASN A 195 -2.33 13.82 -4.56
CA ASN A 195 -1.44 14.97 -4.34
C ASN A 195 0.06 14.63 -4.42
N PHE A 196 0.42 13.34 -4.32
CA PHE A 196 1.81 12.88 -4.33
C PHE A 196 2.19 12.09 -5.59
N GLY A 197 1.25 11.85 -6.51
CA GLY A 197 1.47 11.06 -7.74
C GLY A 197 0.61 9.81 -7.87
N GLY A 198 -0.45 9.68 -7.09
CA GLY A 198 -1.40 8.56 -7.12
C GLY A 198 -0.94 7.35 -6.31
N THR A 199 -1.59 6.20 -6.49
CA THR A 199 -1.38 4.98 -5.68
C THR A 199 0.06 4.47 -5.69
N LEU A 200 0.83 4.73 -6.76
CA LEU A 200 2.25 4.36 -6.83
C LEU A 200 3.13 5.14 -5.84
N ALA A 201 2.70 6.35 -5.43
CA ALA A 201 3.38 7.13 -4.41
C ALA A 201 3.35 6.46 -3.02
N ALA A 202 2.50 5.46 -2.81
CA ALA A 202 2.48 4.69 -1.56
C ALA A 202 3.75 3.86 -1.35
N LEU A 203 4.50 3.56 -2.42
CA LEU A 203 5.80 2.87 -2.37
C LEU A 203 6.99 3.83 -2.27
N ASP A 204 6.76 5.13 -2.45
CA ASP A 204 7.77 6.15 -2.15
C ASP A 204 7.79 6.39 -0.62
N PRO A 205 8.91 6.11 0.07
CA PRO A 205 9.00 6.22 1.52
C PRO A 205 8.62 7.61 2.05
N LEU A 206 8.98 8.68 1.33
CA LEU A 206 8.77 10.06 1.77
C LEU A 206 7.32 10.49 1.59
N ALA A 207 6.73 10.20 0.42
CA ALA A 207 5.31 10.43 0.19
C ALA A 207 4.43 9.62 1.16
N ASN A 208 4.78 8.35 1.40
CA ASN A 208 4.05 7.50 2.35
C ASN A 208 4.10 8.05 3.78
N LEU A 209 5.27 8.52 4.23
CA LEU A 209 5.43 9.18 5.53
C LEU A 209 4.52 10.41 5.63
N ARG A 210 4.55 11.30 4.64
CA ARG A 210 3.73 12.53 4.64
C ARG A 210 2.24 12.24 4.72
N VAL A 211 1.74 11.35 3.87
CA VAL A 211 0.32 10.94 3.89
C VAL A 211 -0.04 10.26 5.21
N GLY A 212 0.83 9.37 5.72
CA GLY A 212 0.63 8.71 7.00
C GLY A 212 0.55 9.69 8.18
N VAL A 213 1.41 10.71 8.20
CA VAL A 213 1.37 11.75 9.23
C VAL A 213 0.09 12.59 9.13
N GLN A 214 -0.36 12.90 7.92
CA GLN A 214 -1.63 13.59 7.73
C GLN A 214 -2.80 12.78 8.30
N VAL A 215 -2.90 11.49 7.98
CA VAL A 215 -3.94 10.60 8.51
C VAL A 215 -3.85 10.50 10.04
N LEU A 216 -2.63 10.41 10.59
CA LEU A 216 -2.41 10.38 12.04
C LEU A 216 -2.87 11.67 12.71
N LYS A 217 -2.55 12.84 12.14
CA LYS A 217 -2.97 14.14 12.67
C LYS A 217 -4.49 14.25 12.74
N GLU A 218 -5.18 13.91 11.65
CA GLU A 218 -6.65 13.91 11.60
C GLU A 218 -7.26 12.91 12.58
N ALA A 219 -6.60 11.77 12.83
CA ALA A 219 -7.04 10.81 13.82
C ALA A 219 -6.90 11.35 15.26
N ILE A 220 -5.79 12.04 15.55
CA ILE A 220 -5.55 12.69 16.84
C ILE A 220 -6.56 13.82 17.06
N ASP A 221 -6.79 14.67 16.06
CA ASP A 221 -7.74 15.78 16.16
C ASP A 221 -9.17 15.30 16.40
N ARG A 222 -9.60 14.24 15.71
CA ARG A 222 -10.93 13.65 15.90
C ARG A 222 -11.13 13.04 17.28
N SER A 223 -10.07 12.48 17.87
CA SER A 223 -10.17 11.81 19.17
C SER A 223 -9.85 12.72 20.36
N GLY A 224 -9.20 13.87 20.13
CA GLY A 224 -8.77 14.82 21.16
C GLY A 224 -7.57 14.39 22.01
N SER A 225 -6.96 13.23 21.72
CA SER A 225 -5.79 12.72 22.45
C SER A 225 -4.85 11.91 21.55
N VAL A 226 -3.60 11.75 21.96
CA VAL A 226 -2.63 10.95 21.18
C VAL A 226 -3.02 9.47 21.23
N GLU A 227 -3.39 8.97 22.41
CA GLU A 227 -3.84 7.58 22.64
C GLU A 227 -5.10 7.27 21.83
N GLY A 228 -6.10 8.16 21.90
CA GLY A 228 -7.32 8.05 21.09
C GLY A 228 -7.01 8.11 19.60
N GLY A 229 -6.04 8.93 19.20
CA GLY A 229 -5.67 9.12 17.80
C GLY A 229 -4.99 7.88 17.23
N LEU A 230 -4.08 7.25 17.99
CA LEU A 230 -3.46 5.98 17.63
C LEU A 230 -4.49 4.85 17.49
N LYS A 231 -5.50 4.82 18.38
CA LYS A 231 -6.63 3.89 18.28
C LYS A 231 -7.49 4.13 17.04
N HIS A 232 -7.72 5.39 16.68
CA HIS A 232 -8.42 5.74 15.43
C HIS A 232 -7.59 5.40 14.19
N TYR A 233 -6.28 5.62 14.25
CA TYR A 233 -5.35 5.38 13.15
C TYR A 233 -5.36 3.91 12.68
N VAL A 234 -5.39 2.96 13.63
CA VAL A 234 -5.47 1.52 13.33
C VAL A 234 -6.90 1.03 13.02
N GLY A 235 -7.88 1.94 12.97
CA GLY A 235 -9.29 1.60 12.73
C GLY A 235 -10.01 0.97 13.92
N ALA A 236 -9.44 1.02 15.12
CA ALA A 236 -10.03 0.46 16.34
C ALA A 236 -10.87 1.49 17.14
N ALA A 237 -11.25 2.62 16.53
CA ALA A 237 -12.01 3.70 17.16
C ALA A 237 -13.25 3.22 17.93
N ASN A 238 -14.03 2.34 17.31
CA ASN A 238 -15.29 1.82 17.84
C ASN A 238 -15.14 0.52 18.64
N LEU A 239 -13.91 0.01 18.80
CA LEU A 239 -13.63 -1.20 19.58
C LEU A 239 -13.32 -0.82 21.03
N GLU A 240 -13.55 -1.73 21.97
CA GLU A 240 -13.17 -1.49 23.37
C GLU A 240 -11.64 -1.38 23.52
N THR A 241 -10.91 -2.25 22.82
CA THR A 241 -9.44 -2.31 22.85
C THR A 241 -8.84 -2.19 21.44
N ASP A 242 -7.63 -1.65 21.37
CA ASP A 242 -6.84 -1.46 20.14
C ASP A 242 -5.78 -2.57 19.96
N GLY A 243 -5.91 -3.69 20.68
CA GLY A 243 -4.91 -4.76 20.70
C GLY A 243 -3.56 -4.36 21.32
N GLY A 244 -3.54 -3.28 22.13
CA GLY A 244 -2.32 -2.73 22.73
C GLY A 244 -1.44 -2.02 21.71
N TYR A 245 -2.01 -1.50 20.63
CA TYR A 245 -1.27 -0.77 19.61
C TYR A 245 -0.71 0.55 20.16
N ALA A 246 -1.54 1.38 20.78
CA ALA A 246 -1.12 2.66 21.33
C ALA A 246 -0.02 2.50 22.38
N SER A 247 -0.13 1.50 23.27
CA SER A 247 0.90 1.23 24.27
C SER A 247 2.24 0.82 23.66
N LYS A 248 2.23 0.02 22.58
CA LYS A 248 3.45 -0.32 21.82
C LYS A 248 4.09 0.91 21.21
N VAL A 249 3.32 1.76 20.53
CA VAL A 249 3.82 2.98 19.90
C VAL A 249 4.41 3.93 20.94
N LEU A 250 3.70 4.21 22.03
CA LEU A 250 4.19 5.09 23.10
C LEU A 250 5.44 4.53 23.79
N SER A 251 5.53 3.20 23.95
CA SER A 251 6.74 2.57 24.49
C SER A 251 7.94 2.78 23.56
N GLU A 252 7.76 2.68 22.25
CA GLU A 252 8.80 2.91 21.24
C GLU A 252 9.18 4.39 21.16
N GLN A 253 8.21 5.30 21.25
CA GLN A 253 8.45 6.74 21.37
C GLN A 253 9.32 7.08 22.58
N SER A 254 9.02 6.50 23.76
CA SER A 254 9.81 6.73 24.98
C SER A 254 11.27 6.26 24.83
N MET A 255 11.53 5.23 24.02
CA MET A 255 12.88 4.79 23.69
C MET A 255 13.59 5.82 22.81
N LEU A 256 12.91 6.29 21.77
CA LEU A 256 13.44 7.33 20.87
C LEU A 256 13.73 8.65 21.59
N GLN A 257 12.85 9.07 22.50
CA GLN A 257 13.07 10.28 23.32
C GLN A 257 14.30 10.13 24.23
N ARG A 258 14.55 8.94 24.80
CA ARG A 258 15.77 8.68 25.57
C ARG A 258 17.03 8.74 24.70
N VAL A 259 16.98 8.20 23.49
CA VAL A 259 18.10 8.28 22.52
C VAL A 259 18.34 9.73 22.10
N ALA A 260 17.27 10.49 21.84
CA ALA A 260 17.34 11.92 21.56
C ALA A 260 18.00 12.71 22.70
N GLY A 261 17.69 12.36 23.95
CA GLY A 261 18.30 12.96 25.15
C GLY A 261 19.74 12.50 25.42
N GLY A 262 20.36 11.72 24.54
CA GLY A 262 21.74 11.24 24.69
C GLY A 262 21.92 10.09 25.68
N ARG A 263 20.83 9.49 26.18
CA ARG A 263 20.89 8.29 27.03
C ARG A 263 21.05 7.06 26.13
N GLN A 264 22.11 6.28 26.37
CA GLN A 264 22.30 5.02 25.66
C GLN A 264 21.21 4.02 26.07
N VAL A 265 20.32 3.69 25.13
CA VAL A 265 19.34 2.61 25.30
C VAL A 265 19.98 1.32 24.83
N THR A 266 20.19 0.37 25.74
CA THR A 266 20.72 -0.96 25.44
C THR A 266 19.85 -1.62 24.36
N LEU A 267 20.45 -2.03 23.24
CA LEU A 267 19.79 -2.61 22.06
C LEU A 267 19.15 -4.00 22.31
N LEU A 268 19.07 -4.44 23.56
CA LEU A 268 18.56 -5.73 23.99
C LEU A 268 17.27 -5.51 24.80
N SER A 269 16.14 -5.40 24.12
CA SER A 269 14.86 -5.78 24.73
C SER A 269 14.51 -7.17 24.20
N PRO A 270 14.57 -8.22 25.03
CA PRO A 270 13.96 -9.48 24.70
C PRO A 270 12.46 -9.22 24.57
N HIS A 271 11.89 -9.52 23.42
CA HIS A 271 10.51 -9.97 23.37
C HIS A 271 10.38 -11.04 24.46
N ALA A 272 9.61 -10.76 25.51
CA ALA A 272 9.37 -11.70 26.59
C ALA A 272 8.79 -12.96 25.95
N LEU A 273 9.60 -14.02 25.89
CA LEU A 273 9.11 -15.35 25.59
C LEU A 273 7.96 -15.64 26.58
N PRO A 274 6.81 -16.15 26.12
CA PRO A 274 5.79 -16.61 27.05
C PRO A 274 6.42 -17.65 27.99
N PRO A 275 6.04 -17.69 29.27
CA PRO A 275 6.59 -18.66 30.20
C PRO A 275 6.36 -20.06 29.63
N ARG A 276 7.47 -20.76 29.40
CA ARG A 276 7.50 -22.16 29.02
C ARG A 276 6.69 -22.90 30.08
N ARG A 277 5.51 -23.44 29.70
CA ARG A 277 4.75 -24.34 30.56
C ARG A 277 5.70 -25.47 30.96
N THR A 278 6.06 -25.53 32.23
CA THR A 278 6.68 -26.71 32.81
C THR A 278 5.72 -27.88 32.59
N PRO A 279 6.16 -29.01 32.01
CA PRO A 279 5.32 -30.19 31.96
C PRO A 279 5.05 -30.64 33.40
N ALA A 280 3.77 -30.75 33.74
CA ALA A 280 3.32 -31.40 34.96
C ALA A 280 3.84 -32.85 34.98
N PRO A 281 4.33 -33.37 36.12
CA PRO A 281 4.81 -34.73 36.19
C PRO A 281 3.67 -35.73 35.96
N ALA A 282 3.98 -36.72 35.13
CA ALA A 282 3.13 -37.84 34.77
C ALA A 282 2.65 -38.62 36.00
N GLY A 283 1.42 -39.12 35.92
CA GLY A 283 0.77 -39.91 36.96
C GLY A 283 1.52 -41.20 37.28
N GLY A 284 1.59 -41.49 38.58
CA GLY A 284 1.80 -42.82 39.13
C GLY A 284 0.46 -43.35 39.66
N ALA A 285 0.03 -44.49 39.14
CA ALA A 285 -1.13 -45.24 39.58
C ALA A 285 -0.75 -46.30 40.64
N ALA A 286 -1.79 -46.83 41.30
CA ALA A 286 -1.84 -47.96 42.26
C ALA A 286 -1.68 -47.57 43.76
N SER A 287 -2.48 -48.07 44.72
CA SER A 287 -3.66 -48.94 44.73
C SER A 287 -4.27 -48.99 46.14
N ALA A 288 -5.55 -49.40 46.22
CA ALA A 288 -6.21 -50.21 47.26
C ALA A 288 -7.08 -49.58 48.38
N GLY A 289 -8.36 -50.01 48.38
CA GLY A 289 -9.25 -50.29 49.52
C GLY A 289 -10.05 -49.09 50.07
N GLY A 290 -11.38 -49.06 50.18
CA GLY A 290 -12.45 -50.06 50.09
C GLY A 290 -13.53 -49.66 51.11
N SER A 291 -14.81 -49.55 50.68
CA SER A 291 -16.08 -49.73 51.44
C SER A 291 -17.20 -48.72 51.06
N ARG A 292 -18.29 -49.26 50.51
CA ARG A 292 -19.67 -48.72 50.38
C ARG A 292 -20.39 -48.74 51.76
N PRO A 293 -21.70 -48.39 51.90
CA PRO A 293 -22.55 -47.35 51.29
C PRO A 293 -23.47 -46.63 52.34
N THR A 294 -24.14 -45.52 51.96
CA THR A 294 -25.49 -45.06 52.40
C THR A 294 -25.68 -43.66 51.79
N GLY A 295 -26.72 -43.24 51.08
CA GLY A 295 -28.13 -43.62 51.04
C GLY A 295 -28.96 -42.36 51.30
N SER A 296 -29.55 -41.73 50.27
CA SER A 296 -30.82 -40.95 50.27
C SER A 296 -30.93 -40.00 49.06
N GLN A 297 -31.80 -40.39 48.13
CA GLN A 297 -32.69 -39.49 47.36
C GLN A 297 -34.07 -39.53 48.07
N PRO A 298 -35.16 -38.78 47.68
CA PRO A 298 -35.43 -38.12 46.38
C PRO A 298 -36.20 -36.77 46.50
N GLN A 299 -36.70 -36.32 45.32
CA GLN A 299 -37.92 -35.53 45.04
C GLN A 299 -37.68 -34.06 44.69
N ASN A 300 -38.31 -33.45 43.68
CA ASN A 300 -39.19 -33.88 42.59
C ASN A 300 -39.27 -32.68 41.61
N SER A 301 -39.25 -32.93 40.30
CA SER A 301 -39.80 -32.03 39.26
C SER A 301 -41.35 -32.07 39.32
N PRO A 302 -42.18 -31.34 38.50
CA PRO A 302 -42.07 -31.27 37.03
C PRO A 302 -42.67 -30.03 36.30
N ALA A 303 -42.46 -30.05 34.96
CA ALA A 303 -43.36 -29.57 33.87
C ALA A 303 -43.64 -28.05 33.78
N ASP A 304 -43.87 -27.44 32.61
CA ASP A 304 -44.31 -27.88 31.28
C ASP A 304 -43.92 -26.75 30.29
N GLY A 305 -43.44 -26.95 29.07
CA GLY A 305 -44.23 -27.25 27.86
C GLY A 305 -44.11 -26.06 26.88
N SER A 306 -43.45 -26.22 25.70
CA SER A 306 -44.05 -26.31 24.35
C SER A 306 -44.75 -25.02 23.88
N GLU A 307 -44.63 -24.45 22.67
CA GLU A 307 -44.27 -24.91 21.32
C GLU A 307 -44.35 -23.71 20.34
N GLY A 308 -43.64 -23.79 19.19
CA GLY A 308 -43.98 -23.28 17.82
C GLY A 308 -44.40 -21.80 17.61
N SER A 309 -44.46 -21.21 16.42
CA SER A 309 -44.06 -21.54 15.04
C SER A 309 -44.25 -20.26 14.20
N GLU A 310 -43.58 -20.19 13.05
CA GLU A 310 -43.94 -19.43 11.83
C GLU A 310 -43.85 -17.89 11.74
N GLY A 311 -43.33 -17.42 10.60
CA GLY A 311 -43.63 -16.07 10.11
C GLY A 311 -42.62 -15.44 9.16
N SER A 312 -42.58 -15.90 7.90
CA SER A 312 -42.01 -15.21 6.74
C SER A 312 -42.17 -13.69 6.74
N ARG A 313 -41.14 -12.96 6.31
CA ARG A 313 -41.25 -11.87 5.31
C ARG A 313 -39.87 -11.42 4.81
N SER A 314 -39.63 -11.76 3.55
CA SER A 314 -38.68 -11.12 2.65
C SER A 314 -38.96 -9.60 2.58
N ILE A 315 -37.91 -8.79 2.69
CA ILE A 315 -37.91 -7.44 2.11
C ILE A 315 -36.62 -7.28 1.31
N THR A 316 -36.74 -7.62 0.03
CA THR A 316 -35.97 -7.03 -1.05
C THR A 316 -36.38 -5.56 -1.14
N LEU A 317 -35.46 -4.62 -0.97
CA LEU A 317 -35.64 -3.26 -1.47
C LEU A 317 -34.45 -2.89 -2.37
N LEU A 318 -34.80 -2.76 -3.63
CA LEU A 318 -33.98 -2.47 -4.79
C LEU A 318 -34.06 -0.95 -5.05
N MET A 319 -32.90 -0.30 -5.26
CA MET A 319 -32.68 0.96 -6.01
C MET A 319 -33.22 2.30 -5.43
N PRO A 320 -32.75 3.50 -5.92
CA PRO A 320 -31.91 3.75 -7.10
C PRO A 320 -30.67 4.66 -6.89
N LEU A 321 -29.79 4.63 -7.91
CA LEU A 321 -28.81 5.67 -8.22
C LEU A 321 -29.53 7.00 -8.49
N GLN A 322 -29.15 8.05 -7.76
CA GLN A 322 -29.56 9.43 -8.07
C GLN A 322 -28.34 10.19 -8.62
N SER A 323 -28.34 10.41 -9.92
CA SER A 323 -27.43 11.31 -10.63
C SER A 323 -27.69 12.78 -10.24
N PRO A 324 -26.67 13.66 -10.20
CA PRO A 324 -26.86 15.07 -9.85
C PRO A 324 -27.47 15.88 -11.00
N PRO A 325 -28.36 16.86 -10.73
CA PRO A 325 -29.00 17.67 -11.76
C PRO A 325 -28.07 18.77 -12.30
N MET A 326 -27.77 18.68 -13.59
CA MET A 326 -27.32 19.79 -14.44
C MET A 326 -28.51 20.73 -14.71
N ALA A 327 -28.66 21.82 -13.96
CA ALA A 327 -29.34 23.05 -14.41
C ALA A 327 -29.51 24.07 -13.27
N VAL A 328 -28.49 24.89 -12.97
CA VAL A 328 -28.70 26.28 -12.51
C VAL A 328 -27.45 27.11 -12.84
N LEU A 329 -27.29 27.57 -14.09
CA LEU A 329 -26.48 28.76 -14.39
C LEU A 329 -26.93 29.36 -15.73
N GLN A 330 -28.22 29.68 -15.82
CA GLN A 330 -28.75 30.56 -16.87
C GLN A 330 -29.71 31.58 -16.25
N GLN A 331 -29.28 32.26 -15.19
CA GLN A 331 -30.05 33.38 -14.63
C GLN A 331 -29.20 34.42 -13.88
N LEU A 332 -28.08 34.83 -14.49
CA LEU A 332 -27.35 36.06 -14.12
C LEU A 332 -26.88 36.81 -15.38
N ALA A 333 -27.79 37.01 -16.34
CA ALA A 333 -27.60 37.89 -17.50
C ALA A 333 -28.83 38.79 -17.75
N SER A 334 -29.58 39.11 -16.69
CA SER A 334 -30.70 40.05 -16.75
C SER A 334 -30.91 40.75 -15.40
N SER A 335 -29.89 41.47 -14.91
CA SER A 335 -30.10 42.71 -14.17
C SER A 335 -28.76 43.41 -13.91
N ARG A 336 -28.56 44.52 -14.64
CA ARG A 336 -27.50 45.53 -14.52
C ARG A 336 -26.14 45.21 -15.13
#